data_AF-A0A968PLD9-F1
#
_entry.id   AF-A0A968PLD9-F1
#
_cell.length_a   1.000
_cell.length_b   1.000
_cell.length_c   1.000
_cell.angle_alpha   90.00
_cell.angle_beta   90.00
_cell.angle_gamma   90.00
#
_symmetry.space_group_name_H-M   'P 1'
#
loop_
_entity.id
_entity.type
_entity.pdbx_description
1 polymer ?
#
loop_
_entity_poly.entity_id
_entity_poly.type
_entity_poly.pdbx_seq_one_letter_code
_entity_poly.pdbx_strand_id
1 'polypeptide(L)'
;MQEALSSKNEPRAEQEAAASGGLLHMAVVAAPYIALAAAWTAMSGSLFFSEVWGWLPCVLCWYQRILMYPLTLIITVGILRHDQALPAYVLPFTLLGMGTSLYHYMLVKTDLFPPPPCSVGIPCTTEYLNLFGFINIPFLALTAFAIISVMMALMSIAPTTDEDAEADIDEATPPARGILIPAVATGSIIALIVGTTLVVSNRELQRMEELYGVIQMWLF
;
A
#
# COMPACT_ATOMS: atom_id res chain seq x y z
N MET A 1 -11.43 53.25 2.90
CA MET A 1 -11.29 52.26 1.80
C MET A 1 -10.71 50.92 2.28
N GLN A 2 -9.83 50.90 3.30
CA GLN A 2 -9.32 49.64 3.88
C GLN A 2 -10.38 48.82 4.65
N GLU A 3 -11.29 49.44 5.39
CA GLU A 3 -12.34 48.71 6.13
C GLU A 3 -13.31 47.92 5.23
N ALA A 4 -13.64 48.46 4.04
CA ALA A 4 -14.51 47.77 3.08
C ALA A 4 -13.85 46.56 2.40
N LEU A 5 -12.51 46.53 2.33
CA LEU A 5 -11.76 45.36 1.84
C LEU A 5 -11.64 44.28 2.91
N SER A 6 -11.53 44.66 4.19
CA SER A 6 -11.52 43.71 5.33
C SER A 6 -12.84 42.93 5.42
N SER A 7 -13.97 43.64 5.38
CA SER A 7 -15.32 43.03 5.47
C SER A 7 -15.64 42.06 4.31
N LYS A 8 -15.09 42.27 3.12
CA LYS A 8 -15.32 41.38 1.96
C LYS A 8 -14.41 40.15 1.96
N ASN A 9 -13.26 40.24 2.64
CA ASN A 9 -12.29 39.14 2.72
C ASN A 9 -12.61 38.14 3.84
N GLU A 10 -13.23 38.59 4.94
CA GLU A 10 -13.66 37.73 6.06
C GLU A 10 -14.58 36.56 5.62
N PRO A 11 -15.68 36.76 4.86
CA PRO A 11 -16.54 35.66 4.41
C PRO A 11 -15.87 34.73 3.39
N ARG A 12 -14.87 35.22 2.64
CA ARG A 12 -14.09 34.37 1.73
C ARG A 12 -13.09 33.50 2.51
N ALA A 13 -12.45 34.05 3.54
CA ALA A 13 -11.52 33.31 4.39
C ALA A 13 -12.23 32.23 5.20
N GLU A 14 -13.41 32.52 5.75
CA GLU A 14 -14.24 31.52 6.46
C GLU A 14 -14.73 30.41 5.51
N GLN A 15 -15.08 30.75 4.27
CA GLN A 15 -15.52 29.76 3.28
C GLN A 15 -14.35 28.91 2.73
N GLU A 16 -13.14 29.48 2.60
CA GLU A 16 -11.90 28.75 2.29
C GLU A 16 -11.46 27.85 3.46
N ALA A 17 -11.65 28.29 4.71
CA ALA A 17 -11.40 27.50 5.92
C ALA A 17 -12.40 26.33 6.05
N ALA A 18 -13.68 26.56 5.74
CA ALA A 18 -14.71 25.51 5.73
C ALA A 18 -14.48 24.48 4.61
N ALA A 19 -14.09 24.94 3.41
CA ALA A 19 -13.77 24.05 2.29
C ALA A 19 -12.51 23.21 2.55
N SER A 20 -11.46 23.82 3.14
CA SER A 20 -10.25 23.09 3.55
C SER A 20 -10.51 22.12 4.71
N GLY A 21 -11.33 22.51 5.69
CA GLY A 21 -11.78 21.63 6.78
C GLY A 21 -12.57 20.41 6.28
N GLY A 22 -13.53 20.62 5.37
CA GLY A 22 -14.31 19.53 4.78
C GLY A 22 -13.46 18.55 3.95
N LEU A 23 -12.50 19.06 3.18
CA LEU A 23 -11.60 18.22 2.38
C LEU A 23 -10.62 17.43 3.26
N LEU A 24 -10.14 18.03 4.34
CA LEU A 24 -9.23 17.39 5.30
C LEU A 24 -9.96 16.29 6.09
N HIS A 25 -11.21 16.55 6.52
CA HIS A 25 -12.05 15.55 7.18
C HIS A 25 -12.31 14.33 6.28
N MET A 26 -12.66 14.56 5.00
CA MET A 26 -12.83 13.47 4.02
C MET A 26 -11.53 12.67 3.80
N ALA A 27 -10.38 13.34 3.77
CA ALA A 27 -9.08 12.68 3.63
C ALA A 27 -8.75 11.79 4.84
N VAL A 28 -9.03 12.25 6.07
CA VAL A 28 -8.81 11.47 7.30
C VAL A 28 -9.72 10.24 7.37
N VAL A 29 -10.99 10.39 6.99
CA VAL A 29 -11.92 9.24 6.92
C VAL A 29 -11.50 8.23 5.86
N ALA A 30 -10.95 8.67 4.73
CA ALA A 30 -10.51 7.79 3.64
C ALA A 30 -9.14 7.13 3.90
N ALA A 31 -8.28 7.73 4.72
CA ALA A 31 -6.90 7.32 4.95
C ALA A 31 -6.70 5.83 5.31
N PRO A 32 -7.43 5.22 6.27
CA PRO A 32 -7.19 3.82 6.63
C PRO A 32 -7.58 2.85 5.50
N TYR A 33 -8.56 3.21 4.66
CA TYR A 33 -8.97 2.40 3.51
C TYR A 33 -7.91 2.43 2.39
N ILE A 34 -7.32 3.60 2.14
CA ILE A 34 -6.21 3.74 1.17
C ILE A 34 -4.99 2.94 1.66
N ALA A 35 -4.68 3.05 2.96
CA ALA A 35 -3.61 2.28 3.57
C ALA A 35 -3.86 0.76 3.46
N LEU A 36 -5.10 0.31 3.68
CA LEU A 36 -5.48 -1.10 3.54
C LEU A 36 -5.27 -1.60 2.10
N ALA A 37 -5.74 -0.83 1.11
CA ALA A 37 -5.60 -1.18 -0.30
C ALA A 37 -4.12 -1.30 -0.72
N ALA A 38 -3.27 -0.35 -0.27
CA ALA A 38 -1.83 -0.40 -0.50
C ALA A 38 -1.20 -1.65 0.14
N ALA A 39 -1.57 -1.96 1.39
CA ALA A 39 -1.03 -3.10 2.13
C ALA A 39 -1.41 -4.45 1.49
N TRP A 40 -2.68 -4.60 1.07
CA TRP A 40 -3.15 -5.80 0.36
C TRP A 40 -2.49 -5.97 -1.00
N THR A 41 -2.33 -4.89 -1.75
CA THR A 41 -1.65 -4.91 -3.05
C THR A 41 -0.19 -5.33 -2.89
N ALA A 42 0.50 -4.78 -1.90
CA ALA A 42 1.89 -5.12 -1.62
C ALA A 42 2.06 -6.58 -1.15
N MET A 43 1.18 -7.06 -0.25
CA MET A 43 1.18 -8.45 0.20
C MET A 43 0.93 -9.42 -0.96
N SER A 44 -0.10 -9.15 -1.76
CA SER A 44 -0.51 -9.99 -2.89
C SER A 44 0.56 -10.00 -3.98
N GLY A 45 1.11 -8.83 -4.33
CA GLY A 45 2.21 -8.71 -5.29
C GLY A 45 3.46 -9.47 -4.83
N SER A 46 3.80 -9.37 -3.54
CA SER A 46 4.92 -10.12 -2.97
C SER A 46 4.72 -11.64 -3.10
N LEU A 47 3.52 -12.15 -2.82
CA LEU A 47 3.22 -13.57 -2.92
C LEU A 47 3.18 -14.05 -4.38
N PHE A 48 2.62 -13.23 -5.28
CA PHE A 48 2.56 -13.50 -6.71
C PHE A 48 3.93 -13.70 -7.33
N PHE A 49 4.91 -12.85 -6.98
CA PHE A 49 6.27 -13.00 -7.50
C PHE A 49 6.95 -14.29 -7.03
N SER A 50 6.64 -14.82 -5.84
CA SER A 50 7.23 -16.08 -5.38
C SER A 50 6.51 -17.31 -5.94
N GLU A 51 5.18 -17.33 -5.90
CA GLU A 51 4.42 -18.55 -6.27
C GLU A 51 4.24 -18.69 -7.78
N VAL A 52 4.09 -17.58 -8.51
CA VAL A 52 3.80 -17.61 -9.96
C VAL A 52 5.08 -17.47 -10.78
N TRP A 53 5.96 -16.53 -10.41
CA TRP A 53 7.22 -16.30 -11.14
C TRP A 53 8.39 -17.12 -10.60
N GLY A 54 8.23 -17.79 -9.46
CA GLY A 54 9.29 -18.59 -8.85
C GLY A 54 10.46 -17.77 -8.29
N TRP A 55 10.28 -16.46 -8.07
CA TRP A 55 11.34 -15.62 -7.52
C TRP A 55 11.50 -15.87 -6.02
N LEU A 56 12.59 -16.55 -5.70
CA LEU A 56 13.02 -16.85 -4.34
C LEU A 56 13.44 -15.54 -3.64
N PRO A 57 12.81 -15.20 -2.48
CA PRO A 57 13.11 -13.97 -1.77
C PRO A 57 14.48 -14.06 -1.09
N CYS A 58 15.23 -12.96 -1.13
CA CYS A 58 16.43 -12.81 -0.33
C CYS A 58 16.08 -12.55 1.15
N VAL A 59 17.10 -12.60 2.04
CA VAL A 59 16.92 -12.39 3.48
C VAL A 59 16.32 -11.01 3.80
N LEU A 60 16.72 -9.94 3.09
CA LEU A 60 16.13 -8.60 3.25
C LEU A 60 14.66 -8.53 2.81
N CYS A 61 14.32 -9.14 1.68
CA CYS A 61 12.92 -9.26 1.23
C CYS A 61 12.07 -10.02 2.25
N TRP A 62 12.66 -11.02 2.92
CA TRP A 62 11.96 -11.78 3.95
C TRP A 62 11.63 -10.92 5.19
N TYR A 63 12.56 -10.05 5.62
CA TYR A 63 12.27 -9.07 6.67
C TYR A 63 11.16 -8.09 6.26
N GLN A 64 11.16 -7.62 5.02
CA GLN A 64 10.08 -6.75 4.50
C GLN A 64 8.71 -7.46 4.55
N ARG A 65 8.65 -8.77 4.25
CA ARG A 65 7.41 -9.58 4.36
C ARG A 65 6.92 -9.70 5.79
N ILE A 66 7.81 -9.97 6.75
CA ILE A 66 7.44 -10.05 8.18
C ILE A 66 6.84 -8.74 8.68
N LEU A 67 7.32 -7.60 8.18
CA LEU A 67 6.77 -6.31 8.56
C LEU A 67 5.45 -6.01 7.85
N MET A 68 5.31 -6.38 6.57
CA MET A 68 4.12 -6.06 5.76
C MET A 68 2.91 -6.96 6.05
N TYR A 69 3.10 -8.26 6.28
CA TYR A 69 1.98 -9.20 6.40
C TYR A 69 1.11 -8.94 7.64
N PRO A 70 1.67 -8.73 8.84
CA PRO A 70 0.87 -8.38 10.03
C PRO A 70 0.15 -7.04 9.88
N LEU A 71 0.75 -6.08 9.16
CA LEU A 71 0.12 -4.77 8.92
C LEU A 71 -1.22 -4.89 8.20
N THR A 72 -1.32 -5.79 7.21
CA THR A 72 -2.60 -6.02 6.52
C THR A 72 -3.72 -6.42 7.49
N LEU A 73 -3.40 -7.29 8.45
CA LEU A 73 -4.34 -7.76 9.46
C LEU A 73 -4.65 -6.67 10.49
N ILE A 74 -3.64 -5.97 10.99
CA ILE A 74 -3.80 -4.90 11.99
C ILE A 74 -4.68 -3.77 11.43
N ILE A 75 -4.42 -3.32 10.19
CA ILE A 75 -5.22 -2.26 9.56
C ILE A 75 -6.66 -2.75 9.34
N THR A 76 -6.86 -4.00 8.90
CA THR A 76 -8.20 -4.58 8.73
C THR A 76 -8.97 -4.59 10.05
N VAL A 77 -8.35 -5.09 11.13
CA VAL A 77 -8.99 -5.14 12.46
C VAL A 77 -9.23 -3.74 13.01
N GLY A 78 -8.30 -2.80 12.82
CA GLY A 78 -8.46 -1.41 13.22
C GLY A 78 -9.65 -0.72 12.56
N ILE A 79 -9.87 -0.99 11.26
CA ILE A 79 -11.05 -0.50 10.54
C ILE A 79 -12.34 -1.12 11.10
N LEU A 80 -12.34 -2.44 11.36
CA LEU A 80 -13.51 -3.14 11.90
C LEU A 80 -13.88 -2.71 13.32
N ARG A 81 -12.87 -2.36 14.14
CA ARG A 81 -13.05 -1.91 15.53
C ARG A 81 -13.20 -0.39 15.67
N HIS A 82 -13.06 0.37 14.58
CA HIS A 82 -13.03 1.83 14.61
C HIS A 82 -12.03 2.38 15.65
N ASP A 83 -10.84 1.78 15.71
CA ASP A 83 -9.83 2.11 16.72
C ASP A 83 -9.07 3.39 16.36
N GLN A 84 -9.22 4.43 17.17
CA GLN A 84 -8.53 5.71 17.00
C GLN A 84 -7.02 5.61 17.30
N ALA A 85 -6.60 4.58 18.06
CA ALA A 85 -5.19 4.32 18.35
C ALA A 85 -4.45 3.57 17.22
N LEU A 86 -5.12 3.30 16.09
CA LEU A 86 -4.54 2.57 14.95
C LEU A 86 -3.16 3.12 14.48
N PRO A 87 -2.95 4.45 14.36
CA PRO A 87 -1.65 4.98 13.93
C PRO A 87 -0.50 4.61 14.88
N ALA A 88 -0.77 4.48 16.20
CA ALA A 88 0.26 4.17 17.19
C ALA A 88 0.87 2.78 16.99
N TYR A 89 0.08 1.82 16.48
CA TYR A 89 0.55 0.46 16.20
C TYR A 89 1.15 0.31 14.80
N VAL A 90 0.60 1.01 13.80
CA VAL A 90 0.99 0.87 12.39
C VAL A 90 2.25 1.68 12.05
N LEU A 91 2.40 2.89 12.60
CA LEU A 91 3.55 3.76 12.33
C LEU A 91 4.90 3.11 12.65
N PRO A 92 5.15 2.49 13.82
CA PRO A 92 6.45 1.89 14.10
C PRO A 92 6.78 0.76 13.11
N PHE A 93 5.80 -0.07 12.76
CA PHE A 93 5.99 -1.15 11.78
C PHE A 93 6.33 -0.62 10.38
N THR A 94 5.60 0.38 9.91
CA THR A 94 5.83 0.97 8.59
C THR A 94 7.15 1.74 8.52
N LEU A 95 7.57 2.40 9.61
CA LEU A 95 8.86 3.10 9.69
C LEU A 95 10.05 2.12 9.62
N LEU A 96 9.96 0.97 10.30
CA LEU A 96 10.94 -0.12 10.16
C LEU A 96 10.93 -0.72 8.76
N GLY A 97 9.74 -0.88 8.15
CA GLY A 97 9.59 -1.37 6.78
C GLY A 97 10.21 -0.43 5.75
N MET A 98 10.02 0.89 5.91
CA MET A 98 10.67 1.90 5.08
C MET A 98 12.19 1.87 5.23
N GLY A 99 12.70 1.80 6.46
CA GLY A 99 14.15 1.73 6.71
C GLY A 99 14.81 0.51 6.05
N THR A 100 14.20 -0.67 6.21
CA THR A 100 14.70 -1.91 5.60
C THR A 100 14.59 -1.90 4.08
N SER A 101 13.52 -1.32 3.51
CA SER A 101 13.34 -1.22 2.05
C SER A 101 14.28 -0.21 1.42
N LEU A 102 14.50 0.93 2.08
CA LEU A 102 15.45 1.94 1.64
C LEU A 102 16.89 1.40 1.66
N TYR A 103 17.26 0.68 2.73
CA TYR A 103 18.55 0.01 2.81
C TYR A 103 18.73 -1.00 1.68
N HIS A 104 17.71 -1.82 1.41
CA HIS A 104 17.75 -2.79 0.31
C HIS A 104 17.89 -2.11 -1.06
N TYR A 105 17.15 -1.02 -1.29
CA TYR A 105 17.24 -0.25 -2.52
C TYR A 105 18.64 0.34 -2.74
N MET A 106 19.24 0.92 -1.69
CA MET A 106 20.61 1.42 -1.73
C MET A 106 21.61 0.31 -1.99
N LEU A 107 21.46 -0.87 -1.37
CA LEU A 107 22.37 -2.01 -1.56
C LEU A 107 22.35 -2.55 -3.00
N VAL A 108 21.24 -2.39 -3.70
CA VAL A 108 21.09 -2.82 -5.10
C VAL A 108 21.61 -1.75 -6.07
N LYS A 109 21.38 -0.47 -5.81
CA LYS A 109 21.79 0.64 -6.70
C LYS A 109 23.18 1.18 -6.44
N THR A 110 23.75 0.90 -5.28
CA THR A 110 25.07 1.41 -4.88
C THR A 110 25.99 0.27 -4.52
N ASP A 111 27.23 0.32 -5.04
CA ASP A 111 28.29 -0.63 -4.67
C ASP A 111 28.99 -0.24 -3.35
N LEU A 112 28.43 0.74 -2.61
CA LEU A 112 29.01 1.24 -1.36
C LEU A 112 29.05 0.17 -0.26
N PHE A 113 28.16 -0.82 -0.33
CA PHE A 113 28.05 -1.89 0.65
C PHE A 113 28.28 -3.24 -0.03
N PRO A 114 29.52 -3.77 -0.03
CA PRO A 114 29.79 -5.07 -0.60
C PRO A 114 28.97 -6.14 0.14
N PRO A 115 28.28 -7.05 -0.56
CA PRO A 115 27.55 -8.13 0.08
C PRO A 115 28.54 -9.02 0.84
N PRO A 116 28.12 -9.65 1.96
CA PRO A 116 28.97 -10.59 2.67
C PRO A 116 29.43 -11.71 1.71
N PRO A 117 30.72 -12.08 1.72
CA PRO A 117 31.32 -12.99 0.74
C PRO A 117 30.77 -14.42 0.80
N CYS A 118 30.02 -14.76 1.85
CA CYS A 118 29.29 -16.00 1.98
C CYS A 118 27.85 -15.68 2.38
N SER A 119 26.92 -15.86 1.45
CA SER A 119 25.49 -15.81 1.73
C SER A 119 24.89 -17.20 1.47
N VAL A 120 24.06 -17.67 2.41
CA VAL A 120 23.31 -18.91 2.24
C VAL A 120 22.03 -18.55 1.50
N GLY A 121 21.86 -19.05 0.28
CA GLY A 121 20.72 -18.74 -0.59
C GLY A 121 21.04 -17.68 -1.64
N ILE A 122 20.04 -16.90 -2.02
CA ILE A 122 20.14 -15.90 -3.10
C ILE A 122 20.62 -14.56 -2.54
N PRO A 123 21.63 -13.92 -3.15
CA PRO A 123 22.16 -12.66 -2.66
C PRO A 123 21.12 -11.54 -2.80
N CYS A 124 21.14 -10.60 -1.84
CA CYS A 124 20.22 -9.45 -1.83
C CYS A 124 20.56 -8.42 -2.93
N THR A 125 21.68 -8.58 -3.64
CA THR A 125 22.09 -7.73 -4.75
C THR A 125 21.48 -8.17 -6.09
N THR A 126 20.82 -9.33 -6.16
CA THR A 126 20.21 -9.81 -7.40
C THR A 126 18.96 -9.00 -7.75
N GLU A 127 19.00 -8.33 -8.91
CA GLU A 127 17.85 -7.63 -9.49
C GLU A 127 17.02 -8.57 -10.37
N TYR A 128 15.85 -9.00 -9.90
CA TYR A 128 14.89 -9.75 -10.73
C TYR A 128 14.04 -8.87 -11.64
N LEU A 129 13.76 -7.64 -11.19
CA LEU A 129 12.90 -6.69 -11.89
C LEU A 129 13.63 -5.35 -11.89
N ASN A 130 13.93 -4.86 -13.09
CA ASN A 130 14.53 -3.56 -13.32
C ASN A 130 13.76 -2.87 -14.46
N LEU A 131 12.76 -2.08 -14.08
CA LEU A 131 11.95 -1.33 -15.01
C LEU A 131 12.44 0.13 -15.03
N PHE A 132 12.76 0.65 -16.22
CA PHE A 132 13.35 1.99 -16.43
C PHE A 132 14.68 2.27 -15.71
N GLY A 133 15.43 1.26 -15.27
CA GLY A 133 16.70 1.48 -14.55
C GLY A 133 16.54 1.83 -13.06
N PHE A 134 15.31 2.08 -12.59
CA PHE A 134 15.02 2.64 -11.27
C PHE A 134 13.97 1.86 -10.48
N ILE A 135 12.94 1.34 -11.14
CA ILE A 135 11.85 0.62 -10.49
C ILE A 135 12.26 -0.84 -10.29
N ASN A 136 12.63 -1.14 -9.04
CA ASN A 136 12.96 -2.47 -8.57
C ASN A 136 11.96 -2.95 -7.50
N ILE A 137 11.99 -4.24 -7.17
CA ILE A 137 11.20 -4.84 -6.09
C ILE A 137 11.33 -4.07 -4.74
N PRO A 138 12.54 -3.76 -4.22
CA PRO A 138 12.66 -2.99 -2.98
C PRO A 138 12.10 -1.57 -3.07
N PHE A 139 12.10 -0.96 -4.27
CA PHE A 139 11.48 0.35 -4.47
C PHE A 139 9.96 0.27 -4.37
N LEU A 140 9.33 -0.75 -4.96
CA LEU A 140 7.89 -0.98 -4.82
C LEU A 140 7.50 -1.17 -3.35
N ALA A 141 8.26 -1.96 -2.58
CA ALA A 141 8.04 -2.12 -1.15
C ALA A 141 8.18 -0.79 -0.39
N LEU A 142 9.21 0.00 -0.70
CA LEU A 142 9.40 1.33 -0.11
C LEU A 142 8.20 2.25 -0.36
N THR A 143 7.70 2.30 -1.60
CA THR A 143 6.52 3.12 -1.94
C THR A 143 5.27 2.68 -1.19
N ALA A 144 5.05 1.37 -1.03
CA ALA A 144 3.90 0.86 -0.28
C ALA A 144 3.98 1.26 1.21
N PHE A 145 5.13 1.06 1.86
CA PHE A 145 5.30 1.47 3.24
C PHE A 145 5.18 2.99 3.41
N ALA A 146 5.70 3.79 2.48
CA ALA A 146 5.56 5.25 2.51
C ALA A 146 4.11 5.71 2.40
N ILE A 147 3.31 5.13 1.49
CA ILE A 147 1.88 5.44 1.38
C ILE A 147 1.17 5.13 2.70
N ILE A 148 1.40 3.95 3.28
CA ILE A 148 0.76 3.55 4.54
C ILE A 148 1.19 4.50 5.67
N SER A 149 2.48 4.85 5.79
CA SER A 149 2.98 5.77 6.81
C SER A 149 2.35 7.17 6.67
N VAL A 150 2.26 7.71 5.46
CA VAL A 150 1.66 9.04 5.22
C VAL A 150 0.18 9.03 5.61
N MET A 151 -0.58 8.02 5.18
CA MET A 151 -2.01 7.92 5.50
C MET A 151 -2.24 7.82 7.02
N MET A 152 -1.41 7.05 7.73
CA MET A 152 -1.51 6.92 9.19
C MET A 152 -1.04 8.17 9.92
N ALA A 153 -0.03 8.86 9.40
CA ALA A 153 0.41 10.15 9.94
C ALA A 153 -0.69 11.22 9.79
N LEU A 154 -1.38 11.27 8.65
CA LEU A 154 -2.53 12.17 8.46
C LEU A 154 -3.62 11.95 9.51
N MET A 155 -3.93 10.69 9.85
CA MET A 155 -4.87 10.38 10.93
C MET A 155 -4.36 10.81 12.31
N SER A 156 -3.04 10.73 12.56
CA SER A 156 -2.47 11.11 13.86
C SER A 156 -2.38 12.63 14.10
N ILE A 157 -2.33 13.42 13.02
CA ILE A 157 -2.16 14.88 13.08
C ILE A 157 -3.52 15.59 13.17
N ALA A 158 -4.58 15.00 12.60
CA ALA A 158 -5.93 15.55 12.69
C ALA A 158 -6.43 15.46 14.15
N PRO A 159 -6.53 16.58 14.89
CA PRO A 159 -7.15 16.57 16.20
C PRO A 159 -8.64 16.35 15.98
N THR A 160 -9.24 15.38 16.65
CA THR A 160 -10.69 15.37 16.85
C THR A 160 -11.01 16.66 17.60
N THR A 161 -11.58 17.66 16.92
CA THR A 161 -12.14 18.83 17.61
C THR A 161 -13.18 18.30 18.59
N ASP A 162 -12.97 18.54 19.88
CA ASP A 162 -13.79 18.03 20.99
C ASP A 162 -15.26 18.53 21.00
N GLU A 163 -15.82 18.96 19.86
CA GLU A 163 -17.24 19.32 19.70
C GLU A 163 -18.15 18.12 19.37
N ASP A 164 -17.62 16.90 19.26
CA ASP A 164 -18.41 15.70 18.93
C ASP A 164 -18.90 14.91 20.16
N ALA A 165 -18.77 15.45 21.38
CA ALA A 165 -19.11 14.72 22.61
C ALA A 165 -20.61 14.73 22.98
N GLU A 166 -21.47 15.54 22.36
CA GLU A 166 -22.89 15.60 22.74
C GLU A 166 -23.85 15.99 21.58
N ALA A 167 -23.57 15.58 20.35
CA ALA A 167 -24.53 15.74 19.25
C ALA A 167 -24.66 14.46 18.42
N ASP A 168 -25.83 13.84 18.57
CA ASP A 168 -26.47 12.87 17.68
C ASP A 168 -25.94 11.43 17.68
N ILE A 169 -26.35 10.75 18.74
CA ILE A 169 -27.06 9.47 18.60
C ILE A 169 -28.21 9.71 17.59
N ASP A 170 -28.14 9.04 16.44
CA ASP A 170 -29.11 8.96 15.33
C ASP A 170 -28.76 9.74 14.04
N GLU A 171 -28.43 8.97 13.00
CA GLU A 171 -28.55 9.29 11.57
C GLU A 171 -27.59 10.31 10.92
N ALA A 172 -26.34 9.88 10.67
CA ALA A 172 -25.68 10.15 9.38
C ALA A 172 -24.53 9.16 9.13
N THR A 173 -24.84 7.90 8.86
CA THR A 173 -23.94 7.08 8.03
C THR A 173 -23.75 7.82 6.70
N PRO A 174 -22.54 8.29 6.33
CA PRO A 174 -22.37 8.88 5.01
C PRO A 174 -22.65 7.77 3.97
N PRO A 175 -23.31 8.08 2.84
CA PRO A 175 -23.62 7.08 1.81
C PRO A 175 -22.37 6.39 1.27
N ALA A 176 -21.19 7.00 1.44
CA ALA A 176 -19.90 6.41 1.15
C ALA A 176 -19.56 5.21 2.06
N ARG A 177 -20.00 5.17 3.32
CA ARG A 177 -19.66 4.12 4.31
C ARG A 177 -20.31 2.77 4.00
N GLY A 178 -21.51 2.78 3.41
CA GLY A 178 -22.22 1.57 2.95
C GLY A 178 -21.71 0.99 1.62
N ILE A 179 -21.01 1.80 0.82
CA ILE A 179 -20.54 1.43 -0.52
C ILE A 179 -19.03 1.15 -0.53
N LEU A 180 -18.23 1.83 0.29
CA LEU A 180 -16.77 1.77 0.21
C LEU A 180 -16.18 0.48 0.83
N ILE A 181 -16.78 -0.04 1.90
CA ILE A 181 -16.40 -1.34 2.50
C ILE A 181 -16.59 -2.48 1.49
N PRO A 182 -17.78 -2.66 0.85
CA PRO A 182 -17.93 -3.65 -0.19
C PRO A 182 -17.12 -3.30 -1.43
N ALA A 183 -16.87 -2.03 -1.78
CA ALA A 183 -16.09 -1.66 -2.98
C ALA A 183 -14.58 -1.93 -2.87
N VAL A 184 -13.95 -1.73 -1.71
CA VAL A 184 -12.53 -2.09 -1.50
C VAL A 184 -12.38 -3.62 -1.39
N ALA A 185 -13.33 -4.29 -0.73
CA ALA A 185 -13.38 -5.73 -0.66
C ALA A 185 -13.64 -6.36 -2.05
N THR A 186 -14.65 -5.89 -2.80
CA THR A 186 -14.92 -6.35 -4.18
C THR A 186 -13.81 -5.92 -5.13
N GLY A 187 -13.22 -4.74 -5.01
CA GLY A 187 -12.08 -4.33 -5.85
C GLY A 187 -10.86 -5.23 -5.66
N SER A 188 -10.56 -5.62 -4.42
CA SER A 188 -9.46 -6.53 -4.11
C SER A 188 -9.78 -7.99 -4.50
N ILE A 189 -11.03 -8.43 -4.31
CA ILE A 189 -11.51 -9.76 -4.75
C ILE A 189 -11.57 -9.85 -6.28
N ILE A 190 -12.00 -8.79 -6.97
CA ILE A 190 -12.02 -8.70 -8.43
C ILE A 190 -10.58 -8.67 -8.96
N ALA A 191 -9.66 -7.94 -8.33
CA ALA A 191 -8.24 -8.00 -8.70
C ALA A 191 -7.63 -9.40 -8.49
N LEU A 192 -8.04 -10.13 -7.45
CA LEU A 192 -7.66 -11.53 -7.24
C LEU A 192 -8.28 -12.48 -8.26
N ILE A 193 -9.57 -12.33 -8.60
CA ILE A 193 -10.28 -13.16 -9.58
C ILE A 193 -9.78 -12.87 -10.99
N VAL A 194 -9.61 -11.60 -11.36
CA VAL A 194 -9.05 -11.19 -12.66
C VAL A 194 -7.58 -11.60 -12.76
N GLY A 195 -6.79 -11.42 -11.68
CA GLY A 195 -5.41 -11.87 -11.63
C GLY A 195 -5.28 -13.39 -11.79
N THR A 196 -6.11 -14.17 -11.09
CA THR A 196 -6.09 -15.64 -11.20
C THR A 196 -6.64 -16.14 -12.54
N THR A 197 -7.69 -15.52 -13.09
CA THR A 197 -8.24 -15.91 -14.40
C THR A 197 -7.32 -15.54 -15.57
N LEU A 198 -6.69 -14.36 -15.55
CA LEU A 198 -5.68 -13.98 -16.55
C LEU A 198 -4.45 -14.89 -16.47
N VAL A 199 -4.03 -15.30 -15.26
CA VAL A 199 -2.92 -16.23 -15.05
C VAL A 199 -3.26 -17.66 -15.47
N VAL A 200 -4.49 -18.14 -15.23
CA VAL A 200 -4.95 -19.45 -15.74
C VAL A 200 -5.02 -19.42 -17.27
N SER A 201 -5.51 -18.34 -17.87
CA SER A 201 -5.49 -18.15 -19.33
C SER A 201 -4.08 -18.09 -19.89
N ASN A 202 -3.13 -17.48 -19.16
CA ASN A 202 -1.72 -17.45 -19.55
C ASN A 202 -1.03 -18.81 -19.38
N ARG A 203 -1.44 -19.60 -18.37
CA ARG A 203 -0.97 -20.98 -18.18
C ARG A 203 -1.43 -21.91 -19.30
N GLU A 204 -2.64 -21.72 -19.83
CA GLU A 204 -3.13 -22.43 -21.02
C GLU A 204 -2.30 -22.04 -22.26
N LEU A 205 -1.95 -20.77 -22.44
CA LEU A 205 -1.07 -20.30 -23.52
C LEU A 205 0.37 -20.84 -23.40
N GLN A 206 0.98 -20.82 -22.20
CA GLN A 206 2.31 -21.38 -21.98
C GLN A 206 2.34 -22.91 -22.11
N ARG A 207 1.27 -23.60 -21.69
CA ARG A 207 1.14 -25.06 -21.93
C ARG A 207 1.01 -25.37 -23.42
N MET A 208 0.38 -24.49 -24.19
CA MET A 208 0.32 -24.60 -25.65
C MET A 208 1.68 -24.32 -26.31
N GLU A 209 2.48 -23.38 -25.81
CA GLU A 209 3.86 -23.14 -26.27
C GLU A 209 4.81 -24.30 -25.91
N GLU A 210 4.71 -24.86 -24.70
CA GLU A 210 5.49 -26.07 -24.35
C GLU A 210 5.07 -27.27 -25.20
N LEU A 211 3.77 -27.45 -25.50
CA LEU A 211 3.32 -28.53 -26.37
C LEU A 211 3.79 -28.33 -27.82
N TYR A 212 3.77 -27.10 -28.34
CA TYR A 212 4.34 -26.77 -29.66
C TYR A 212 5.87 -26.95 -29.67
N GLY A 213 6.57 -26.59 -28.59
CA GLY A 213 8.01 -26.79 -28.44
C GLY A 213 8.39 -28.27 -28.37
N VAL A 214 7.64 -29.09 -27.64
CA VAL A 214 7.80 -30.54 -27.61
C VAL A 214 7.50 -31.14 -28.99
N ILE A 215 6.42 -30.73 -29.67
CA ILE A 215 6.10 -31.21 -31.03
C ILE A 215 7.18 -30.82 -32.04
N GLN A 216 7.78 -29.62 -31.95
CA GLN A 216 8.91 -29.18 -32.80
C GLN A 216 10.20 -29.96 -32.51
N MET A 217 10.43 -30.39 -31.26
CA MET A 217 11.57 -31.21 -30.84
C MET A 217 11.46 -32.68 -31.30
N TRP A 218 10.28 -33.14 -31.72
CA TRP A 218 10.04 -34.47 -32.32
C TRP A 218 9.96 -34.45 -33.86
N LEU A 219 10.02 -33.28 -34.50
CA LEU A 219 9.94 -33.09 -35.95
C LEU A 219 11.28 -32.72 -36.62
N PHE A 220 12.37 -32.81 -35.86
CA PHE A 220 13.77 -32.85 -36.30
C PHE A 220 14.49 -34.01 -35.59
#